data_AF-A0A4P6JUW9-F1
#
_entry.id   AF-A0A4P6JUW9-F1
#
_cell.length_a   1.000
_cell.length_b   1.000
_cell.length_c   1.000
_cell.angle_alpha   90.00
_cell.angle_beta   90.00
_cell.angle_gamma   90.00
#
_symmetry.space_group_name_H-M   'P 1'
#
loop_
_entity.id
_entity.type
_entity.pdbx_description
1 polymer ?
#
loop_
_entity_poly.entity_id
_entity_poly.type
_entity_poly.pdbx_seq_one_letter_code
_entity_poly.pdbx_strand_id
1 'polypeptide(L)'
;MALTASSVGLMRNAGNVNANDIASTKYLIGGLTYDLICRGPGTLLTCEAVRIDNQGGLNDGSVNLQVQLNRRRRPGEGTTIATVLLPGRYLTAHWPGNHEEIQRVVRNALLASLTCLQNGAPLTYQVEGTLSNSGGREEM
;
A
#
# COMPACT_ATOMS: atom_id res chain seq x y z
N MET A 1 -16.53 -6.25 12.02
CA MET A 1 -15.15 -6.01 12.48
C MET A 1 -14.53 -5.13 11.41
N ALA A 2 -14.01 -3.96 11.74
CA ALA A 2 -13.48 -3.02 10.75
C ALA A 2 -12.20 -3.55 10.09
N LEU A 3 -11.88 -3.07 8.89
CA LEU A 3 -10.61 -3.36 8.24
C LEU A 3 -9.44 -2.76 9.03
N THR A 4 -8.38 -3.54 9.17
CA THR A 4 -7.12 -3.15 9.81
C THR A 4 -5.93 -3.58 8.97
N ALA A 5 -4.73 -3.17 9.38
CA ALA A 5 -3.50 -3.68 8.82
C ALA A 5 -2.53 -4.09 9.93
N SER A 6 -1.84 -5.22 9.75
CA SER A 6 -0.90 -5.80 10.69
C SER A 6 0.45 -6.03 10.01
N SER A 7 1.56 -6.00 10.76
CA SER A 7 2.87 -6.31 10.20
C SER A 7 3.02 -7.82 10.03
N VAL A 8 3.47 -8.25 8.85
CA VAL A 8 3.60 -9.69 8.49
C VAL A 8 5.04 -10.14 8.29
N GLY A 9 6.00 -9.23 8.39
CA GLY A 9 7.42 -9.55 8.33
C GLY A 9 8.28 -8.40 7.83
N LEU A 10 9.55 -8.70 7.57
CA LEU A 10 10.49 -7.72 7.03
C LEU A 10 10.17 -7.41 5.57
N MET A 11 10.26 -6.13 5.22
CA MET A 11 10.20 -5.65 3.84
C MET A 11 11.44 -6.12 3.08
N ARG A 12 11.20 -6.70 1.91
CA ARG A 12 12.27 -7.14 1.02
C ARG A 12 12.79 -5.95 0.22
N ASN A 13 14.12 -5.94 0.00
CA ASN A 13 14.79 -4.92 -0.82
C ASN A 13 14.57 -3.49 -0.31
N ALA A 14 14.58 -3.30 1.01
CA ALA A 14 14.40 -2.00 1.64
C ALA A 14 15.46 -1.00 1.16
N GLY A 15 15.01 0.16 0.71
CA GLY A 15 15.87 1.24 0.22
C GLY A 15 16.18 2.27 1.28
N ASN A 16 17.30 2.96 1.11
CA ASN A 16 17.66 4.10 1.94
C ASN A 16 16.97 5.37 1.42
N VAL A 17 16.24 6.04 2.30
CA VAL A 17 15.46 7.24 1.98
C VAL A 17 16.06 8.48 2.64
N ASN A 18 16.02 9.59 1.92
CA ASN A 18 16.28 10.92 2.50
C ASN A 18 14.96 11.65 2.79
N ALA A 19 15.04 12.88 3.34
CA ALA A 19 13.87 13.67 3.68
C ALA A 19 12.95 13.98 2.49
N ASN A 20 13.51 14.18 1.29
CA ASN A 20 12.73 14.44 0.08
C ASN A 20 12.01 13.15 -0.38
N ASP A 21 12.71 12.01 -0.38
CA ASP A 21 12.10 10.71 -0.71
C ASP A 21 10.90 10.42 0.22
N ILE A 22 11.01 10.76 1.50
CA ILE A 22 9.93 10.62 2.50
C ILE A 22 8.76 11.56 2.20
N ALA A 23 9.03 12.83 1.90
CA ALA A 23 7.99 13.81 1.58
C ALA A 23 7.20 13.40 0.32
N SER A 24 7.91 13.05 -0.76
CA SER A 24 7.31 12.62 -2.03
C SER A 24 6.55 11.30 -1.87
N THR A 25 7.04 10.39 -1.01
CA THR A 25 6.29 9.18 -0.63
C THR A 25 4.97 9.52 0.05
N LYS A 26 4.97 10.40 1.06
CA LYS A 26 3.75 10.80 1.78
C LYS A 26 2.73 11.45 0.83
N TYR A 27 3.21 12.31 -0.07
CA TYR A 27 2.37 12.92 -1.10
C TYR A 27 1.71 11.88 -2.01
N LEU A 28 2.49 10.93 -2.53
CA LEU A 28 1.97 9.84 -3.37
C LEU A 28 0.94 8.96 -2.64
N ILE A 29 1.22 8.60 -1.39
CA ILE A 29 0.27 7.81 -0.60
C ILE A 29 -1.04 8.60 -0.41
N GLY A 30 -0.98 9.91 -0.18
CA GLY A 30 -2.16 10.77 -0.07
C GLY A 30 -3.02 10.79 -1.35
N GLY A 31 -2.40 10.64 -2.52
CA GLY A 31 -3.09 10.59 -3.82
C GLY A 31 -3.62 9.21 -4.22
N LEU A 32 -3.30 8.13 -3.48
CA LEU A 32 -3.63 6.76 -3.88
C LEU A 32 -5.13 6.47 -3.73
N THR A 33 -5.90 6.40 -4.82
CA THR A 33 -7.34 6.12 -4.78
C THR A 33 -7.66 4.63 -4.83
N TYR A 34 -8.88 4.25 -4.46
CA TYR A 34 -9.36 2.86 -4.61
C TYR A 34 -9.26 2.37 -6.06
N ASP A 35 -9.65 3.20 -7.04
CA ASP A 35 -9.56 2.86 -8.45
C ASP A 35 -8.11 2.55 -8.86
N LEU A 36 -7.14 3.33 -8.38
CA LEU A 36 -5.73 3.08 -8.63
C LEU A 36 -5.25 1.78 -7.96
N ILE A 37 -5.68 1.50 -6.73
CA ILE A 37 -5.37 0.26 -6.01
C ILE A 37 -5.86 -0.96 -6.79
N CYS A 38 -7.03 -0.87 -7.43
CA CYS A 38 -7.63 -1.95 -8.20
C CYS A 38 -7.03 -2.13 -9.59
N ARG A 39 -6.18 -1.21 -10.05
CA ARG A 39 -5.47 -1.40 -11.32
C ARG A 39 -4.54 -2.60 -11.20
N GLY A 40 -4.41 -3.32 -12.31
CA GLY A 40 -3.49 -4.45 -12.45
C GLY A 40 -2.02 -4.05 -12.27
N PRO A 41 -1.10 -5.01 -12.48
CA PRO A 41 0.33 -4.78 -12.29
C PRO A 41 0.87 -3.59 -13.09
N GLY A 42 1.80 -2.84 -12.48
CA GLY A 42 2.45 -1.68 -13.09
C GLY A 42 2.47 -0.44 -12.19
N THR A 43 3.01 0.66 -12.73
CA THR A 43 3.09 1.92 -12.00
C THR A 43 1.72 2.60 -11.91
N LEU A 44 1.30 2.87 -10.68
CA LEU A 44 0.03 3.53 -10.36
C LEU A 44 0.19 5.05 -10.33
N LEU A 45 1.23 5.52 -9.65
CA LEU A 45 1.54 6.94 -9.46
C LEU A 45 3.06 7.16 -9.42
N THR A 46 3.50 8.33 -9.87
CA THR A 46 4.91 8.76 -9.82
C THR A 46 4.99 10.20 -9.35
N CYS A 47 5.94 10.49 -8.46
CA CYS A 47 6.27 11.83 -8.01
C CYS A 47 7.78 11.91 -7.84
N GLU A 48 8.43 12.73 -8.67
CA GLU A 48 9.88 12.92 -8.67
C GLU A 48 10.65 11.58 -8.69
N ALA A 49 11.43 11.32 -7.65
CA ALA A 49 12.26 10.14 -7.47
C ALA A 49 11.54 9.00 -6.72
N VAL A 50 10.20 9.01 -6.64
CA VAL A 50 9.40 7.96 -6.00
C VAL A 50 8.23 7.56 -6.89
N ARG A 51 7.83 6.28 -6.84
CA ARG A 51 6.62 5.78 -7.50
C ARG A 51 5.90 4.76 -6.62
N ILE A 52 4.60 4.58 -6.86
CA ILE A 52 3.81 3.49 -6.31
C ILE A 52 3.53 2.50 -7.43
N ASP A 53 3.92 1.25 -7.24
CA ASP A 53 3.71 0.17 -8.18
C ASP A 53 2.82 -0.91 -7.56
N ASN A 54 1.93 -1.49 -8.38
CA ASN A 54 1.35 -2.80 -8.13
C ASN A 54 2.31 -3.86 -8.71
N GLN A 55 2.97 -4.63 -7.84
CA GLN A 55 3.90 -5.69 -8.25
C GLN A 55 3.17 -6.96 -8.75
N GLY A 56 1.85 -6.97 -8.72
CA GLY A 56 1.00 -8.06 -9.13
C GLY A 56 0.57 -8.98 -7.99
N GLY A 57 -0.11 -10.05 -8.38
CA GLY A 57 -0.64 -11.06 -7.46
C GLY A 57 0.43 -12.00 -6.94
N LEU A 58 0.35 -12.31 -5.65
CA LEU A 58 1.08 -13.37 -4.99
C LEU A 58 0.32 -14.70 -5.09
N ASN A 59 0.96 -15.80 -4.71
CA ASN A 59 0.38 -17.15 -4.78
C ASN A 59 -0.90 -17.32 -3.94
N ASP A 60 -1.10 -16.48 -2.92
CA ASP A 60 -2.28 -16.46 -2.05
C ASP A 60 -3.41 -15.58 -2.61
N GLY A 61 -3.23 -14.98 -3.79
CA GLY A 61 -4.18 -14.05 -4.40
C GLY A 61 -4.15 -12.63 -3.84
N SER A 62 -3.22 -12.32 -2.93
CA SER A 62 -2.97 -10.95 -2.47
C SER A 62 -2.21 -10.16 -3.53
N VAL A 63 -2.51 -8.87 -3.69
CA VAL A 63 -1.68 -7.97 -4.49
C VAL A 63 -0.65 -7.25 -3.62
N ASN A 64 0.54 -7.07 -4.15
CA ASN A 64 1.63 -6.40 -3.46
C ASN A 64 1.78 -4.98 -3.99
N LEU A 65 1.35 -3.99 -3.21
CA LEU A 65 1.58 -2.59 -3.49
C LEU A 65 2.90 -2.16 -2.86
N GLN A 66 3.77 -1.54 -3.66
CA GLN A 66 5.06 -1.07 -3.22
C GLN A 66 5.29 0.38 -3.59
N VAL A 67 5.74 1.17 -2.62
CA VAL A 67 6.39 2.44 -2.90
C VAL A 67 7.85 2.16 -3.17
N GLN A 68 8.36 2.65 -4.29
CA GLN A 68 9.74 2.42 -4.74
C GLN A 68 10.45 3.73 -5.11
N LEU A 69 11.76 3.76 -4.87
CA LEU A 69 12.63 4.80 -5.40
C LEU A 69 12.71 4.69 -6.93
N ASN A 70 12.35 5.77 -7.62
CA ASN A 70 12.40 5.97 -9.05
C ASN A 70 13.73 6.61 -9.50
N ARG A 71 14.86 6.10 -8.98
CA ARG A 71 16.21 6.57 -9.33
C ARG A 71 17.12 5.42 -9.76
N ARG A 72 18.18 5.72 -10.51
CA ARG A 72 19.16 4.71 -10.96
C ARG A 72 19.78 4.01 -9.74
N ARG A 73 19.61 2.69 -9.70
CA ARG A 73 20.10 1.80 -8.64
C ARG A 73 21.63 1.66 -8.70
N ARG A 74 22.31 1.79 -7.56
CA ARG A 74 23.65 1.21 -7.40
C ARG A 74 23.51 -0.29 -7.05
N PRO A 75 24.39 -1.17 -7.56
CA PRO A 75 24.36 -2.58 -7.18
C PRO A 75 24.36 -2.76 -5.66
N GLY A 76 23.44 -3.57 -5.14
CA GLY A 76 23.28 -3.80 -3.70
C GLY A 76 22.35 -2.82 -2.97
N GLU A 77 21.92 -1.72 -3.58
CA GLU A 77 20.92 -0.83 -2.97
C GLU A 77 19.50 -1.37 -3.17
N GLY A 78 18.73 -1.37 -2.08
CA GLY A 78 17.29 -1.61 -2.14
C GLY A 78 16.52 -0.40 -2.65
N THR A 79 15.31 -0.63 -3.14
CA THR A 79 14.46 0.40 -3.73
C THR A 79 13.10 0.51 -3.06
N THR A 80 12.69 -0.47 -2.27
CA THR A 80 11.38 -0.48 -1.62
C THR A 80 11.39 0.45 -0.40
N ILE A 81 10.46 1.39 -0.35
CA ILE A 81 10.32 2.39 0.72
C ILE A 81 9.18 2.02 1.67
N ALA A 82 8.09 1.51 1.12
CA ALA A 82 6.92 1.05 1.85
C ALA A 82 6.26 -0.08 1.06
N THR A 83 5.61 -1.01 1.76
CA THR A 83 4.90 -2.11 1.11
C THR A 83 3.70 -2.56 1.91
N VAL A 84 2.62 -2.87 1.20
CA VAL A 84 1.41 -3.44 1.75
C VAL A 84 0.88 -4.57 0.87
N LEU A 85 0.47 -5.66 1.51
CA LEU A 85 -0.24 -6.76 0.91
C LEU A 85 -1.74 -6.55 1.06
N LEU A 86 -2.46 -6.56 -0.05
CA LEU A 86 -3.90 -6.41 -0.09
C LEU A 86 -4.53 -7.69 -0.66
N PRO A 87 -5.22 -8.50 0.15
CA PRO A 87 -5.96 -9.66 -0.34
C PRO A 87 -6.90 -9.30 -1.50
N GLY A 88 -6.86 -10.09 -2.59
CA GLY A 88 -7.61 -9.81 -3.82
C GLY A 88 -9.12 -9.66 -3.64
N ARG A 89 -9.69 -10.25 -2.59
CA ARG A 89 -11.11 -10.10 -2.21
C ARG A 89 -11.55 -8.64 -1.97
N TYR A 90 -10.60 -7.74 -1.66
CA TYR A 90 -10.89 -6.32 -1.45
C TYR A 90 -10.90 -5.53 -2.76
N LEU A 91 -10.33 -6.07 -3.84
CA LEU A 91 -10.31 -5.41 -5.16
C LEU A 91 -11.67 -5.50 -5.88
N THR A 92 -12.56 -6.36 -5.39
CA THR A 92 -13.91 -6.57 -5.93
C THR A 92 -14.99 -6.03 -5.00
N ALA A 93 -14.65 -5.08 -4.12
CA ALA A 93 -15.65 -4.45 -3.26
C ALA A 93 -16.58 -3.59 -4.12
N HIS A 94 -17.89 -3.68 -3.89
CA HIS A 94 -18.88 -2.99 -4.73
C HIS A 94 -19.40 -1.70 -4.08
N TRP A 95 -19.34 -1.60 -2.75
CA TRP A 95 -19.95 -0.50 -2.00
C TRP A 95 -18.97 0.67 -1.84
N PRO A 96 -19.39 1.92 -2.12
CA PRO A 96 -18.53 3.10 -1.94
C PRO A 96 -17.91 3.21 -0.55
N GLY A 97 -18.67 2.90 0.51
CA GLY A 97 -18.13 2.90 1.88
C GLY A 97 -16.98 1.91 2.09
N ASN A 98 -17.00 0.77 1.39
CA ASN A 98 -15.89 -0.18 1.42
C ASN A 98 -14.68 0.34 0.63
N HIS A 99 -14.91 1.06 -0.48
CA HIS A 99 -13.82 1.68 -1.25
C HIS A 99 -13.04 2.68 -0.40
N GLU A 100 -13.75 3.55 0.31
CA GLU A 100 -13.17 4.52 1.23
C GLU A 100 -12.41 3.84 2.38
N GLU A 101 -13.00 2.80 2.97
CA GLU A 101 -12.37 2.06 4.07
C GLU A 101 -11.09 1.35 3.61
N ILE A 102 -11.13 0.64 2.48
CA ILE A 102 -9.97 -0.04 1.90
C ILE A 102 -8.88 0.97 1.56
N GLN A 103 -9.24 2.06 0.88
CA GLN A 103 -8.31 3.13 0.54
C GLN A 103 -7.63 3.70 1.80
N ARG A 104 -8.42 4.00 2.84
CA ARG A 104 -7.92 4.52 4.11
C ARG A 104 -6.94 3.54 4.76
N VAL A 105 -7.28 2.26 4.83
CA VAL A 105 -6.45 1.25 5.50
C VAL A 105 -5.16 0.99 4.72
N VAL A 106 -5.23 0.92 3.38
CA VAL A 106 -4.05 0.79 2.52
C VAL A 106 -3.10 1.97 2.69
N ARG A 107 -3.62 3.21 2.67
CA ARG A 107 -2.81 4.42 2.89
C ARG A 107 -2.14 4.40 4.26
N ASN A 108 -2.89 4.07 5.31
CA ASN A 108 -2.36 3.99 6.67
C ASN A 108 -1.29 2.90 6.81
N ALA A 109 -1.48 1.75 6.18
CA ALA A 109 -0.51 0.66 6.18
C ALA A 109 0.80 1.05 5.48
N LEU A 110 0.73 1.75 4.34
CA LEU A 110 1.90 2.28 3.66
C LEU A 110 2.64 3.34 4.49
N LEU A 111 1.91 4.24 5.16
CA LEU A 111 2.51 5.23 6.07
C LEU A 111 3.16 4.57 7.29
N ALA A 112 2.55 3.52 7.84
CA ALA A 112 3.13 2.73 8.92
C ALA A 112 4.42 2.03 8.47
N SER A 113 4.38 1.37 7.31
CA SER A 113 5.56 0.74 6.68
C SER A 113 6.71 1.72 6.48
N LEU A 114 6.43 2.92 5.97
CA LEU A 114 7.40 4.01 5.82
C LEU A 114 7.97 4.43 7.19
N THR A 115 7.12 4.63 8.19
CA THR A 115 7.56 5.03 9.54
C THR A 115 8.47 3.97 10.15
N CYS A 116 8.16 2.68 9.97
CA CYS A 116 8.99 1.59 10.42
C CYS A 116 10.36 1.56 9.71
N LEU A 117 10.40 1.82 8.39
CA LEU A 117 11.66 2.00 7.66
C LEU A 117 12.49 3.17 8.23
N GLN A 118 11.86 4.32 8.52
CA GLN A 118 12.55 5.48 9.11
C GLN A 118 13.18 5.14 10.48
N ASN A 119 12.55 4.23 11.22
CA ASN A 119 13.02 3.76 12.53
C ASN A 119 14.02 2.58 12.44
N GLY A 120 14.45 2.20 11.22
CA GLY A 120 15.41 1.11 11.01
C GLY A 120 14.80 -0.31 11.05
N ALA A 121 13.47 -0.42 11.10
CA ALA A 121 12.75 -1.69 11.09
C ALA A 121 11.87 -1.77 9.83
N PRO A 122 12.40 -2.10 8.65
CA PRO A 122 11.62 -2.09 7.42
C PRO A 122 10.58 -3.22 7.44
N LEU A 123 9.31 -2.89 7.67
CA LEU A 123 8.22 -3.86 7.83
C LEU A 123 7.24 -3.85 6.65
N THR A 124 6.78 -5.04 6.28
CA THR A 124 5.64 -5.25 5.37
C THR A 124 4.36 -5.33 6.17
N TYR A 125 3.32 -4.64 5.71
CA TYR A 125 1.99 -4.72 6.29
C TYR A 125 1.05 -5.54 5.41
N GLN A 126 0.04 -6.17 6.00
CA GLN A 126 -1.04 -6.84 5.31
C GLN A 126 -2.38 -6.28 5.78
N VAL A 127 -3.30 -6.05 4.84
CA VAL A 127 -4.67 -5.65 5.14
C VAL A 127 -5.50 -6.87 5.51
N GLU A 128 -6.19 -6.79 6.64
CA GLU A 128 -6.93 -7.90 7.24
C GLU A 128 -8.29 -7.42 7.79
N GLY A 129 -9.16 -8.37 8.10
CA GLY A 129 -10.50 -8.10 8.62
C GLY A 129 -11.62 -8.45 7.63
N THR A 130 -12.81 -7.92 7.93
CA THR A 130 -14.01 -8.09 7.12
C THR A 130 -14.52 -6.73 6.67
N LEU A 131 -15.02 -6.67 5.44
CA LEU A 131 -15.73 -5.46 4.98
C LEU A 131 -17.03 -5.34 5.76
N SER A 132 -17.35 -4.12 6.20
CA SER A 132 -18.61 -3.89 6.88
C SER A 132 -19.75 -3.97 5.85
N ASN A 133 -20.68 -4.91 6.03
CA ASN A 133 -21.90 -5.02 5.19
C ASN A 133 -22.92 -3.89 5.47
N SER A 134 -22.52 -2.78 6.09
CA SER A 134 -23.40 -1.68 6.49
C SER A 134 -23.79 -0.78 5.32
N GLY A 135 -24.23 -1.38 4.21
CA GLY A 135 -25.07 -0.78 3.16
C GLY A 135 -26.48 -1.39 3.13
N GLY A 136 -26.89 -2.13 4.17
CA GLY A 136 -28.21 -2.75 4.26
C GLY A 136 -28.84 -2.53 5.61
N ARG A 137 -29.27 -1.29 5.90
CA ARG A 137 -30.31 -0.98 6.88
C ARG A 137 -30.77 0.48 6.76
N GLU A 138 -31.37 0.80 5.62
CA GLU A 138 -32.45 1.79 5.59
C GLU A 138 -33.60 1.21 4.74
N GLU A 139 -34.77 1.18 5.39
CA GLU A 139 -36.13 1.06 4.86
C GLU A 139 -36.60 -0.29 4.28
N MET A 140 -37.22 -1.09 5.17
CA MET A 140 -38.59 -1.59 4.95
C MET A 140 -39.29 -1.84 6.29
#